data_AF-A0A1M6BIT4-F1
#
_entry.id   AF-A0A1M6BIT4-F1
#
_cell.length_a   1.000
_cell.length_b   1.000
_cell.length_c   1.000
_cell.angle_alpha   90.00
_cell.angle_beta   90.00
_cell.angle_gamma   90.00
#
_symmetry.space_group_name_H-M   'P 1'
#
loop_
_entity.id
_entity.type
_entity.pdbx_description
1 polymer ?
#
loop_
_entity_poly.entity_id
_entity_poly.type
_entity_poly.pdbx_seq_one_letter_code
_entity_poly.pdbx_strand_id
1 'polypeptide(L)'
;MNNKSIMTNFIAILCMLIGYQFNEPVIQTAGLFAFSGAITNWLAIHMLFEKVPGLYGSGVIPRRFDAFRTAIKSLMMEQFFSQENIGKFLDQEIGETHNFEMDAIIETIDFNPTFDALVDVIAHSQFGGMLAMVGGTEALQPLKQPFVEKMHASVAEIGQSEAVQDAIKSQLGSGSVKQDIEAKIEQIIDQRLSELTPQLVKDMVQKMIKEHLGWLVIWGGVFGGVIGIVASLI
;
A
#
# COMPACT_ATOMS: atom_id res chain seq x y z
N MET A 1 -19.56 6.11 21.53
CA MET A 1 -19.61 7.53 21.99
C MET A 1 -20.91 7.84 22.73
N ASN A 2 -22.08 7.45 22.20
CA ASN A 2 -23.37 7.75 22.84
C ASN A 2 -23.44 7.32 24.31
N ASN A 3 -23.22 6.06 24.67
CA ASN A 3 -23.51 5.65 26.05
C ASN A 3 -22.65 6.34 27.13
N LYS A 4 -21.33 6.43 26.96
CA LYS A 4 -20.45 7.00 28.00
C LYS A 4 -20.60 8.52 28.16
N SER A 5 -20.58 9.26 27.05
CA SER A 5 -20.69 10.73 27.08
C SER A 5 -22.09 11.21 27.47
N ILE A 6 -23.14 10.53 26.99
CA ILE A 6 -24.52 10.84 27.37
C ILE A 6 -24.73 10.54 28.85
N MET A 7 -24.18 9.44 29.37
CA MET A 7 -24.30 9.11 30.79
C MET A 7 -23.64 10.15 31.69
N THR A 8 -22.42 10.61 31.36
CA THR A 8 -21.76 11.67 32.15
C THR A 8 -22.54 12.99 32.12
N ASN A 9 -22.98 13.43 30.94
CA ASN A 9 -23.80 14.64 30.82
C ASN A 9 -25.12 14.52 31.59
N PHE A 10 -25.77 13.35 31.51
CA PHE A 10 -27.02 13.07 32.20
C PHE A 10 -26.84 13.10 33.73
N ILE A 11 -25.79 12.46 34.25
CA ILE A 11 -25.46 12.49 35.68
C ILE A 11 -25.15 13.92 36.14
N ALA A 12 -24.40 14.70 35.36
CA ALA A 12 -24.07 16.09 35.71
C ALA A 12 -25.33 16.98 35.77
N ILE A 13 -26.24 16.84 34.80
CA ILE A 13 -27.54 17.53 34.80
C ILE A 13 -28.37 17.11 36.02
N LEU A 14 -28.39 15.82 36.34
CA LEU A 14 -29.15 15.29 37.48
C LEU A 14 -28.59 15.83 38.81
N CYS A 15 -27.26 15.88 38.97
CA CYS A 15 -26.63 16.52 40.12
C CYS A 15 -26.98 18.02 40.21
N MET A 16 -26.94 18.75 39.09
CA MET A 16 -27.32 20.16 39.04
C MET A 16 -28.78 20.39 39.48
N LEU A 17 -29.72 19.56 38.99
CA LEU A 17 -31.14 19.64 39.32
C LEU A 17 -31.42 19.26 40.79
N ILE A 18 -30.77 18.23 41.31
CA ILE A 18 -30.89 17.85 42.73
C ILE A 18 -30.34 18.97 43.62
N GLY A 19 -29.16 19.52 43.32
CA GLY A 19 -28.60 20.63 44.08
C GLY A 19 -29.54 21.84 44.12
N TYR A 20 -30.19 22.15 42.99
CA TYR A 20 -31.18 23.22 42.91
C TYR A 20 -32.45 22.91 43.73
N GLN A 21 -33.01 21.71 43.60
CA GLN A 21 -34.28 21.34 44.27
C GLN A 21 -34.14 21.25 45.79
N PHE A 22 -32.99 20.80 46.29
CA PHE A 22 -32.71 20.65 47.72
C PHE A 22 -31.98 21.85 48.32
N ASN A 23 -31.76 22.93 47.54
CA ASN A 23 -31.07 24.15 47.98
C ASN A 23 -29.64 23.90 48.51
N GLU A 24 -28.95 22.91 47.94
CA GLU A 24 -27.59 22.51 48.29
C GLU A 24 -26.59 23.15 47.29
N PRO A 25 -25.99 24.31 47.63
CA PRO A 25 -25.18 25.09 46.69
C PRO A 25 -23.96 24.31 46.19
N VAL A 26 -23.35 23.50 47.05
CA VAL A 26 -22.16 22.69 46.72
C VAL A 26 -22.49 21.66 45.62
N ILE A 27 -23.63 21.01 45.72
CA ILE A 27 -24.07 20.00 44.73
C ILE A 27 -24.46 20.68 43.42
N GLN A 28 -25.10 21.86 43.51
CA GLN A 28 -25.50 22.64 42.35
C GLN A 28 -24.30 23.14 41.54
N THR A 29 -23.29 23.73 42.19
CA THR A 29 -22.07 24.20 41.52
C THR A 29 -21.25 23.03 40.98
N ALA A 30 -21.13 21.93 41.72
CA ALA A 30 -20.49 20.71 41.24
C ALA A 30 -21.16 20.20 39.96
N GLY A 31 -22.49 20.10 39.94
CA GLY A 31 -23.26 19.69 38.76
C GLY A 31 -23.08 20.63 37.57
N LEU A 32 -23.12 21.95 37.81
CA LEU A 32 -22.96 22.98 36.77
C LEU A 32 -21.57 22.91 36.10
N PHE A 33 -20.50 22.86 36.90
CA PHE A 33 -19.14 22.79 36.37
C PHE A 33 -18.84 21.42 35.74
N ALA A 34 -19.36 20.32 36.32
CA ALA A 34 -19.29 18.99 35.70
C ALA A 34 -19.96 18.97 34.33
N PHE A 35 -21.15 19.56 34.21
CA PHE A 35 -21.86 19.64 32.94
C PHE A 35 -21.10 20.49 31.92
N SER A 36 -20.62 21.67 32.34
CA SER A 36 -19.82 22.57 31.50
C SER A 36 -18.53 21.91 30.98
N GLY A 37 -17.82 21.18 31.84
CA GLY A 37 -16.62 20.44 31.45
C GLY A 37 -16.92 19.29 30.48
N ALA A 38 -17.96 18.51 30.75
CA ALA A 38 -18.37 17.40 29.90
C ALA A 38 -18.89 17.86 28.53
N ILE A 39 -19.74 18.91 28.47
CA ILE A 39 -20.29 19.43 27.21
C ILE A 39 -19.20 20.09 26.35
N THR A 40 -18.28 20.85 26.96
CA THR A 40 -17.19 21.51 26.22
C THR A 40 -16.28 20.48 25.59
N ASN A 41 -15.94 19.41 26.32
CA ASN A 41 -15.11 18.38 25.75
C ASN A 41 -15.85 17.51 24.71
N TRP A 42 -17.14 17.25 24.91
CA TRP A 42 -17.95 16.60 23.88
C TRP A 42 -17.96 17.42 22.59
N LEU A 43 -18.14 18.74 22.70
CA LEU A 43 -18.09 19.67 21.58
C LEU A 43 -16.71 19.67 20.91
N ALA A 44 -15.62 19.67 21.70
CA ALA A 44 -14.26 19.57 21.17
C ALA A 44 -14.06 18.31 20.32
N ILE A 45 -14.51 17.15 20.82
CA ILE A 45 -14.45 15.90 20.06
C ILE A 45 -15.31 15.99 18.79
N HIS A 46 -16.52 16.54 18.87
CA HIS A 46 -17.39 16.71 17.71
C HIS A 46 -16.73 17.61 16.65
N MET A 47 -16.11 18.72 17.07
CA MET A 47 -15.39 19.65 16.20
C MET A 47 -14.14 19.05 15.54
N LEU A 48 -13.55 17.98 16.06
CA LEU A 48 -12.44 17.31 15.36
C LEU A 48 -12.91 16.68 14.05
N PHE A 49 -14.13 16.13 14.04
CA PHE A 49 -14.67 15.34 12.93
C PHE A 49 -15.68 16.09 12.06
N GLU A 50 -16.41 17.05 12.63
CA GLU A 50 -17.46 17.81 11.95
C GLU A 50 -17.14 19.30 11.92
N LYS A 51 -17.57 19.96 10.83
CA LYS A 51 -17.49 21.42 10.72
C LYS A 51 -18.70 22.02 11.43
N VAL A 52 -18.45 22.83 12.46
CA VAL A 52 -19.48 23.53 13.24
C VAL A 52 -19.47 25.00 12.83
N PRO A 53 -20.60 25.58 12.40
CA PRO A 53 -20.65 26.99 12.00
C PRO A 53 -20.35 27.90 13.20
N GLY A 54 -19.52 28.93 12.99
CA GLY A 54 -19.15 29.91 14.01
C GLY A 54 -17.99 29.51 14.94
N LEU A 55 -17.50 28.26 14.89
CA LEU A 55 -16.38 27.80 15.71
C LEU A 55 -15.13 27.58 14.85
N TYR A 56 -14.13 28.46 15.03
CA TYR A 56 -12.82 28.33 14.41
C TYR A 56 -12.14 27.04 14.86
N GLY A 57 -11.49 26.35 13.93
CA GLY A 57 -10.84 25.07 14.21
C GLY A 57 -11.76 23.85 14.14
N SER A 58 -13.04 23.98 13.80
CA SER A 58 -13.89 22.81 13.54
C SER A 58 -13.53 22.10 12.22
N GLY A 59 -13.79 20.80 12.13
CA GLY A 59 -13.48 19.92 11.00
C GLY A 59 -11.97 19.71 10.74
N VAL A 60 -11.14 19.59 11.79
CA VAL A 60 -9.67 19.48 11.64
C VAL A 60 -9.26 18.27 10.80
N ILE A 61 -9.85 17.10 11.09
CA ILE A 61 -9.49 15.84 10.41
C ILE A 61 -9.78 15.90 8.89
N PRO A 62 -11.02 16.20 8.45
CA PRO A 62 -11.29 16.30 7.01
C PRO A 62 -10.51 17.44 6.33
N ARG A 63 -10.19 18.53 7.05
CA ARG A 63 -9.38 19.64 6.50
C ARG A 63 -7.92 19.25 6.25
N ARG A 64 -7.38 18.27 6.99
CA ARG A 64 -6.01 17.77 6.81
C ARG A 64 -5.94 16.53 5.91
N PHE A 65 -6.96 16.27 5.11
CA PHE A 65 -7.03 15.11 4.22
C PHE A 65 -5.78 14.96 3.34
N ASP A 66 -5.31 16.03 2.70
CA ASP A 66 -4.12 15.96 1.84
C ASP A 66 -2.86 15.54 2.61
N ALA A 67 -2.69 16.06 3.84
CA ALA A 67 -1.59 15.68 4.70
C ALA A 67 -1.64 14.19 5.08
N PHE A 68 -2.84 13.65 5.34
CA PHE A 68 -3.02 12.20 5.56
C PHE A 68 -2.66 11.40 4.31
N ARG A 69 -3.11 11.84 3.12
CA ARG A 69 -2.80 11.19 1.85
C ARG A 69 -1.28 11.11 1.64
N THR A 70 -0.58 12.23 1.80
CA THR A 70 0.88 12.29 1.68
C THR A 70 1.59 11.42 2.72
N ALA A 71 1.13 11.44 3.98
CA ALA A 71 1.71 10.61 5.04
C ALA A 71 1.56 9.11 4.75
N ILE A 72 0.41 8.68 4.23
CA ILE A 72 0.20 7.28 3.82
C ILE A 72 1.13 6.93 2.66
N LYS A 73 1.26 7.79 1.65
CA LYS A 73 2.19 7.57 0.53
C LYS A 73 3.62 7.36 1.02
N SER A 74 4.13 8.28 1.84
CA SER A 74 5.48 8.22 2.40
C SER A 74 5.67 6.95 3.24
N LEU A 75 4.71 6.61 4.10
CA LEU A 75 4.76 5.37 4.88
C LEU A 75 4.83 4.12 3.97
N MET A 76 4.01 4.06 2.92
CA MET A 76 4.02 2.92 1.98
C MET A 76 5.34 2.81 1.23
N MET A 77 5.81 3.93 0.65
CA MET A 77 7.03 3.93 -0.17
C MET A 77 8.29 3.73 0.67
N GLU A 78 8.40 4.39 1.82
CA GLU A 78 9.63 4.35 2.63
C GLU A 78 9.71 3.09 3.50
N GLN A 79 8.59 2.61 4.03
CA GLN A 79 8.62 1.48 4.99
C GLN A 79 8.39 0.13 4.32
N PHE A 80 7.56 0.06 3.28
CA PHE A 80 7.21 -1.21 2.64
C PHE A 80 7.91 -1.38 1.30
N PHE A 81 7.86 -0.37 0.44
CA PHE A 81 8.34 -0.45 -0.94
C PHE A 81 9.62 0.35 -1.19
N SER A 82 10.51 0.40 -0.19
CA SER A 82 11.81 1.02 -0.37
C SER A 82 12.64 0.21 -1.36
N GLN A 83 13.59 0.86 -2.02
CA GLN A 83 14.51 0.21 -2.95
C GLN A 83 15.22 -1.01 -2.32
N GLU A 84 15.53 -0.93 -1.02
CA GLU A 84 16.12 -2.04 -0.26
C GLU A 84 15.14 -3.21 -0.09
N ASN A 85 13.88 -2.94 0.29
CA ASN A 85 12.87 -3.98 0.50
C ASN A 85 12.45 -4.65 -0.81
N ILE A 86 12.27 -3.87 -1.88
CA ILE A 86 12.04 -4.39 -3.23
C ILE A 86 13.23 -5.26 -3.65
N GLY A 87 14.45 -4.81 -3.37
CA GLY A 87 15.65 -5.59 -3.62
C GLY A 87 15.64 -6.94 -2.92
N LYS A 88 15.40 -6.96 -1.60
CA LYS A 88 15.31 -8.20 -0.82
C LYS A 88 14.23 -9.14 -1.33
N PHE A 89 13.06 -8.63 -1.68
CA PHE A 89 11.96 -9.43 -2.22
C PHE A 89 12.33 -10.08 -3.55
N LEU A 90 12.89 -9.31 -4.49
CA LEU A 90 13.34 -9.85 -5.77
C LEU A 90 14.47 -10.87 -5.60
N ASP A 91 15.44 -10.58 -4.76
CA ASP A 91 16.58 -11.47 -4.55
C ASP A 91 16.13 -12.79 -3.88
N GLN A 92 15.09 -12.77 -3.04
CA GLN A 92 14.44 -13.97 -2.50
C GLN A 92 13.70 -14.76 -3.56
N GLU A 93 12.79 -14.14 -4.32
CA GLU A 93 12.00 -14.83 -5.35
C GLU A 93 12.90 -15.42 -6.44
N ILE A 94 13.88 -14.63 -6.91
CA ILE A 94 14.86 -15.04 -7.93
C ILE A 94 15.83 -16.10 -7.38
N GLY A 95 16.17 -16.02 -6.09
CA GLY A 95 17.04 -16.96 -5.40
C GLY A 95 16.38 -18.32 -5.13
N GLU A 96 15.06 -18.33 -4.86
CA GLU A 96 14.28 -19.55 -4.63
C GLU A 96 13.82 -20.23 -5.93
N THR A 97 13.63 -19.47 -7.03
CA THR A 97 13.38 -20.06 -8.35
C THR A 97 14.64 -20.75 -8.88
N HIS A 98 14.79 -22.03 -8.55
CA HIS A 98 15.86 -22.87 -9.06
C HIS A 98 15.73 -23.24 -10.55
N ASN A 99 14.68 -22.80 -11.24
CA ASN A 99 14.54 -22.93 -12.69
C ASN A 99 13.58 -21.85 -13.18
N PHE A 100 14.09 -20.84 -13.88
CA PHE A 100 13.24 -20.18 -14.87
C PHE A 100 12.75 -21.27 -15.81
N GLU A 101 11.44 -21.37 -16.08
CA GLU A 101 10.87 -22.32 -17.04
C GLU A 101 11.29 -21.91 -18.47
N MET A 102 12.57 -22.10 -18.77
CA MET A 102 13.20 -21.71 -20.01
C MET A 102 12.66 -22.54 -21.17
N ASP A 103 12.26 -23.77 -20.88
CA ASP A 103 11.66 -24.69 -21.85
C ASP A 103 10.43 -24.07 -22.53
N ALA A 104 9.54 -23.42 -21.78
CA ALA A 104 8.36 -22.76 -22.33
C ALA A 104 8.70 -21.58 -23.25
N ILE A 105 9.75 -20.83 -22.93
CA ILE A 105 10.23 -19.73 -23.78
C ILE A 105 10.86 -20.29 -25.05
N ILE A 106 11.68 -21.34 -24.93
CA ILE A 106 12.43 -21.93 -26.03
C ILE A 106 11.52 -22.65 -27.04
N GLU A 107 10.41 -23.24 -26.57
CA GLU A 107 9.37 -23.81 -27.43
C GLU A 107 8.68 -22.75 -28.32
N THR A 108 8.66 -21.48 -27.92
CA THR A 108 8.08 -20.39 -28.73
C THR A 108 9.03 -19.82 -29.78
N ILE A 109 10.31 -20.21 -29.78
CA ILE A 109 11.32 -19.70 -30.71
C ILE A 109 11.25 -20.47 -32.04
N ASP A 110 11.05 -19.77 -33.15
CA ASP A 110 11.09 -20.35 -34.49
C ASP A 110 12.54 -20.38 -35.04
N PHE A 111 13.09 -21.58 -35.25
CA PHE A 111 14.43 -21.77 -35.83
C PHE A 111 14.44 -21.96 -37.36
N ASN A 112 13.29 -21.92 -38.03
CA ASN A 112 13.24 -22.00 -39.50
C ASN A 112 14.09 -20.93 -40.20
N PRO A 113 14.08 -19.64 -39.76
CA PRO A 113 14.92 -18.60 -40.37
C PRO A 113 16.42 -18.88 -40.22
N THR A 114 16.82 -19.50 -39.11
CA THR A 114 18.22 -19.86 -38.84
C THR A 114 18.70 -20.97 -39.79
N PHE A 115 17.84 -21.94 -40.10
CA PHE A 115 18.13 -22.95 -41.11
C PHE A 115 18.24 -22.33 -42.50
N ASP A 116 17.30 -21.46 -42.88
CA ASP A 116 17.32 -20.82 -44.19
C ASP A 116 18.57 -19.94 -44.36
N ALA A 117 19.00 -19.24 -43.31
CA ALA A 117 20.27 -18.50 -43.28
C ALA A 117 21.50 -19.41 -43.41
N LEU A 118 21.50 -20.59 -42.77
CA LEU A 118 22.58 -21.57 -42.91
C LEU A 118 22.70 -22.07 -44.36
N VAL A 119 21.57 -22.39 -44.99
CA VAL A 119 21.51 -22.82 -46.40
C VAL A 119 22.04 -21.72 -47.32
N ASP A 120 21.67 -20.47 -47.07
CA ASP A 120 22.15 -19.31 -47.84
C ASP A 120 23.67 -19.12 -47.71
N VAL A 121 24.21 -19.22 -46.48
CA VAL A 121 25.66 -19.15 -46.24
C VAL A 121 26.41 -20.27 -46.95
N ILE A 122 25.89 -21.50 -46.93
CA ILE A 122 26.50 -22.64 -47.63
C ILE A 122 26.47 -22.40 -49.15
N ALA A 123 25.35 -21.93 -49.69
CA ALA A 123 25.18 -21.65 -51.11
C ALA A 123 26.15 -20.59 -51.63
N HIS A 124 26.48 -19.59 -50.81
CA HIS A 124 27.44 -18.54 -51.13
C HIS A 124 28.90 -18.87 -50.73
N SER A 125 29.14 -20.03 -50.11
CA SER A 125 30.47 -20.47 -49.70
C SER A 125 31.22 -21.21 -50.79
N GLN A 126 32.48 -21.58 -50.52
CA GLN A 126 33.30 -22.47 -51.36
C GLN A 126 32.61 -23.83 -51.62
N PHE A 127 31.67 -24.24 -50.76
CA PHE A 127 30.88 -25.46 -50.91
C PHE A 127 29.64 -25.29 -51.78
N GLY A 128 29.23 -24.06 -52.11
CA GLY A 128 28.03 -23.79 -52.92
C GLY A 128 28.11 -24.35 -54.34
N GLY A 129 29.28 -24.25 -54.97
CA GLY A 129 29.52 -24.85 -56.29
C GLY A 129 29.45 -26.38 -56.29
N MET A 130 29.85 -27.01 -55.18
CA MET A 130 29.68 -28.45 -54.99
C MET A 130 28.21 -28.79 -54.73
N LEU A 131 27.50 -27.98 -53.94
CA LEU A 131 26.08 -28.16 -53.64
C LEU A 131 25.21 -28.07 -54.90
N ALA A 132 25.52 -27.15 -55.82
CA ALA A 132 24.83 -27.02 -57.11
C ALA A 132 24.91 -28.30 -57.96
N MET A 133 26.01 -29.06 -57.86
CA MET A 133 26.21 -30.31 -58.61
C MET A 133 25.37 -31.48 -58.08
N VAL A 134 24.89 -31.42 -56.83
CA VAL A 134 24.08 -32.47 -56.17
C VAL A 134 22.59 -32.09 -56.03
N GLY A 135 22.14 -31.03 -56.71
CA GLY A 135 20.73 -30.60 -56.69
C GLY A 135 20.47 -29.25 -56.02
N GLY A 136 21.52 -28.48 -55.70
CA GLY A 136 21.39 -27.13 -55.17
C GLY A 136 20.90 -27.10 -53.71
N THR A 137 20.35 -25.96 -53.30
CA THR A 137 19.86 -25.74 -51.93
C THR A 137 18.69 -26.64 -51.55
N GLU A 138 17.93 -27.14 -52.53
CA GLU A 138 16.83 -28.09 -52.32
C GLU A 138 17.31 -29.42 -51.73
N ALA A 139 18.56 -29.83 -52.00
CA ALA A 139 19.16 -31.04 -51.42
C ALA A 139 19.28 -30.99 -49.89
N LEU A 140 19.26 -29.79 -49.29
CA LEU A 140 19.35 -29.60 -47.85
C LEU A 140 17.98 -29.57 -47.15
N GLN A 141 16.87 -29.39 -47.86
CA GLN A 141 15.53 -29.31 -47.27
C GLN A 141 15.15 -30.47 -46.34
N PRO A 142 15.51 -31.75 -46.61
CA PRO A 142 15.24 -32.86 -45.69
C PRO A 142 15.91 -32.70 -44.32
N LEU A 143 16.96 -31.89 -44.22
CA LEU A 143 17.69 -31.61 -42.97
C LEU A 143 17.06 -30.47 -42.16
N LYS A 144 16.07 -29.76 -42.69
CA LYS A 144 15.44 -28.62 -42.02
C LYS A 144 14.83 -29.01 -40.68
N GLN A 145 13.98 -30.03 -40.68
CA GLN A 145 13.32 -30.52 -39.48
C GLN A 145 14.30 -31.07 -38.42
N PRO A 146 15.24 -31.99 -38.72
CA PRO A 146 16.21 -32.46 -37.72
C PRO A 146 17.16 -31.36 -37.24
N PHE A 147 17.47 -30.36 -38.06
CA PHE A 147 18.22 -29.18 -37.61
C PHE A 147 17.43 -28.37 -36.59
N VAL A 148 16.17 -28.04 -36.88
CA VAL A 148 15.29 -27.27 -35.98
C VAL A 148 15.12 -28.00 -34.64
N GLU A 149 14.83 -29.30 -34.67
CA GLU A 149 14.72 -30.13 -33.45
C GLU A 149 16.03 -30.12 -32.64
N LYS A 150 17.18 -30.25 -33.31
CA LYS A 150 18.47 -30.24 -32.64
C LYS A 150 18.81 -28.87 -32.04
N MET A 151 18.46 -27.79 -32.74
CA MET A 151 18.64 -26.42 -32.25
C MET A 151 17.77 -26.14 -31.01
N HIS A 152 16.50 -26.55 -31.00
CA HIS A 152 15.67 -26.46 -29.79
C HIS A 152 16.32 -27.18 -28.61
N ALA A 153 16.76 -28.43 -28.81
CA ALA A 153 17.41 -29.20 -27.75
C ALA A 153 18.71 -28.55 -27.25
N SER A 154 19.55 -28.03 -28.16
CA SER A 154 20.79 -27.34 -27.79
C SER A 154 20.54 -26.02 -27.07
N VAL A 155 19.54 -25.24 -27.49
CA VAL A 155 19.19 -23.98 -26.81
C VAL A 155 18.55 -24.26 -25.45
N ALA A 156 17.77 -25.32 -25.30
CA ALA A 156 17.25 -25.78 -24.00
C ALA A 156 18.39 -26.12 -23.04
N GLU A 157 19.38 -26.90 -23.49
CA GLU A 157 20.56 -27.24 -22.68
C GLU A 157 21.36 -25.99 -22.28
N ILE A 158 21.56 -25.04 -23.20
CA ILE A 158 22.24 -23.78 -22.92
C ILE A 158 21.42 -22.92 -21.93
N GLY A 159 20.11 -22.82 -22.12
CA GLY A 159 19.21 -22.05 -21.26
C GLY A 159 19.19 -22.56 -19.81
N GLN A 160 19.40 -23.86 -19.62
CA GLN A 160 19.50 -24.50 -18.31
C GLN A 160 20.91 -24.40 -17.69
N SER A 161 21.90 -23.88 -18.41
CA SER A 161 23.26 -23.72 -17.88
C SER A 161 23.32 -22.67 -16.78
N GLU A 162 24.13 -22.92 -15.73
CA GLU A 162 24.32 -22.00 -14.60
C GLU A 162 24.73 -20.61 -15.05
N ALA A 163 25.61 -20.51 -16.06
CA ALA A 163 26.06 -19.23 -16.60
C ALA A 163 24.92 -18.36 -17.17
N VAL A 164 23.96 -18.97 -17.88
CA VAL A 164 22.81 -18.25 -18.43
C VAL A 164 21.83 -17.88 -17.33
N GLN A 165 21.56 -18.81 -16.41
CA GLN A 165 20.70 -18.54 -15.26
C GLN A 165 21.25 -17.39 -14.42
N ASP A 166 22.54 -17.39 -14.08
CA ASP A 166 23.17 -16.33 -13.30
C ASP A 166 23.16 -14.98 -14.02
N ALA A 167 23.35 -14.97 -15.33
CA ALA A 167 23.24 -13.75 -16.14
C ALA A 167 21.82 -13.17 -16.09
N ILE A 168 20.80 -14.01 -16.15
CA ILE A 168 19.39 -13.60 -16.04
C ILE A 168 19.09 -13.07 -14.65
N LYS A 169 19.53 -13.79 -13.60
CA LYS A 169 19.38 -13.35 -12.20
C LYS A 169 20.01 -11.98 -11.97
N SER A 170 21.22 -11.77 -12.49
CA SER A 170 21.91 -10.48 -12.40
C SER A 170 21.15 -9.35 -13.10
N GLN A 171 20.55 -9.62 -14.26
CA GLN A 171 19.76 -8.63 -14.99
C GLN A 171 18.41 -8.31 -14.32
N LEU A 172 17.71 -9.32 -13.81
CA LEU A 172 16.44 -9.12 -13.09
C LEU A 172 16.64 -8.45 -11.72
N GLY A 173 17.76 -8.75 -11.04
CA GLY A 173 18.18 -8.09 -9.81
C GLY A 173 18.86 -6.73 -10.03
N SER A 174 18.94 -6.24 -11.28
CA SER A 174 19.61 -4.98 -11.60
C SER A 174 18.90 -3.77 -10.98
N GLY A 175 19.66 -2.71 -10.74
CA GLY A 175 19.13 -1.47 -10.16
C GLY A 175 18.04 -0.80 -11.01
N SER A 176 18.09 -0.93 -12.34
CA SER A 176 17.08 -0.38 -13.24
C SER A 176 15.73 -1.08 -13.11
N VAL A 177 15.71 -2.42 -13.01
CA VAL A 177 14.46 -3.18 -12.80
C VAL A 177 13.86 -2.84 -11.44
N LYS A 178 14.71 -2.72 -10.41
CA LYS A 178 14.28 -2.30 -9.06
C LYS A 178 13.61 -0.91 -9.09
N GLN A 179 14.21 0.05 -9.80
CA GLN A 179 13.63 1.40 -9.97
C GLN A 179 12.33 1.40 -10.77
N ASP A 180 12.25 0.62 -11.85
CA ASP A 180 11.03 0.54 -12.66
C ASP A 180 9.85 -0.04 -11.85
N ILE A 181 10.11 -1.06 -11.02
CA ILE A 181 9.10 -1.64 -10.13
C ILE A 181 8.66 -0.63 -9.08
N GLU A 182 9.61 0.06 -8.43
CA GLU A 182 9.32 1.12 -7.47
C GLU A 182 8.41 2.20 -8.07
N ALA A 183 8.76 2.69 -9.27
CA ALA A 183 7.97 3.70 -9.98
C ALA A 183 6.56 3.21 -10.34
N LYS A 184 6.41 1.95 -10.77
CA LYS A 184 5.09 1.36 -11.05
C LYS A 184 4.25 1.23 -9.78
N ILE A 185 4.86 0.79 -8.67
CA ILE A 185 4.17 0.69 -7.38
C ILE A 185 3.74 2.08 -6.91
N GLU A 186 4.61 3.09 -7.03
CA GLU A 186 4.28 4.46 -6.69
C GLU A 186 3.05 4.95 -7.48
N GLN A 187 3.01 4.71 -8.80
CA GLN A 187 1.86 5.06 -9.64
C GLN A 187 0.56 4.38 -9.19
N ILE A 188 0.61 3.09 -8.86
CA ILE A 188 -0.54 2.34 -8.36
C ILE A 188 -1.02 2.92 -7.03
N ILE A 189 -0.09 3.22 -6.11
CA ILE A 189 -0.40 3.85 -4.84
C ILE A 189 -1.02 5.21 -5.05
N ASP A 190 -0.47 6.04 -5.92
CA ASP A 190 -1.01 7.38 -6.22
C ASP A 190 -2.44 7.32 -6.76
N GLN A 191 -2.72 6.35 -7.64
CA GLN A 191 -4.06 6.11 -8.14
C GLN A 191 -5.03 5.71 -7.02
N ARG A 192 -4.65 4.76 -6.15
CA ARG A 192 -5.48 4.34 -5.01
C ARG A 192 -5.69 5.44 -3.98
N LEU A 193 -4.66 6.23 -3.72
CA LEU A 193 -4.73 7.38 -2.85
C LEU A 193 -5.59 8.51 -3.44
N SER A 194 -5.71 8.60 -4.76
CA SER A 194 -6.64 9.54 -5.41
C SER A 194 -8.11 9.18 -5.24
N GLU A 195 -8.41 7.88 -5.03
CA GLU A 195 -9.76 7.38 -4.76
C GLU A 195 -10.18 7.61 -3.29
N LEU A 196 -9.23 7.95 -2.40
CA LEU A 196 -9.56 8.29 -1.02
C LEU A 196 -10.37 9.58 -0.97
N THR A 197 -11.40 9.57 -0.14
CA THR A 197 -12.21 10.75 0.14
C THR A 197 -11.98 11.22 1.58
N PRO A 198 -12.21 12.51 1.88
CA PRO A 198 -12.15 13.03 3.25
C PRO A 198 -13.06 12.26 4.23
N GLN A 199 -14.18 11.74 3.73
CA GLN A 199 -15.13 10.95 4.53
C GLN A 199 -14.54 9.59 4.95
N LEU A 200 -13.86 8.88 4.05
CA LEU A 200 -13.21 7.61 4.38
C LEU A 200 -12.11 7.80 5.44
N VAL A 201 -11.29 8.84 5.32
CA VAL A 201 -10.25 9.16 6.31
C VAL A 201 -10.86 9.48 7.67
N LYS A 202 -11.91 10.31 7.68
CA LYS A 202 -12.68 10.60 8.89
C LYS A 202 -13.19 9.31 9.55
N ASP A 203 -13.78 8.40 8.78
CA ASP A 203 -14.35 7.16 9.29
C ASP A 203 -13.26 6.21 9.84
N MET A 204 -12.12 6.11 9.16
CA MET A 204 -10.96 5.33 9.64
C MET A 204 -10.42 5.88 10.96
N VAL A 205 -10.08 7.17 11.02
CA VAL A 205 -9.55 7.81 12.23
C VAL A 205 -10.56 7.70 13.36
N GLN A 206 -11.83 8.02 13.08
CA GLN A 206 -12.90 7.92 14.05
C GLN A 206 -13.02 6.49 14.59
N LYS A 207 -12.96 5.44 13.76
CA LYS A 207 -13.02 4.06 14.25
C LYS A 207 -11.84 3.72 15.18
N MET A 208 -10.65 4.23 14.90
CA MET A 208 -9.45 3.97 15.72
C MET A 208 -9.46 4.70 17.07
N ILE A 209 -9.89 5.97 17.12
CA ILE A 209 -9.69 6.81 18.33
C ILE A 209 -10.98 7.07 19.14
N LYS A 210 -12.16 6.82 18.58
CA LYS A 210 -13.46 7.16 19.21
C LYS A 210 -13.70 6.48 20.55
N GLU A 211 -13.14 5.29 20.78
CA GLU A 211 -13.28 4.60 22.07
C GLU A 211 -12.47 5.29 23.17
N HIS A 212 -11.31 5.83 22.83
CA HIS A 212 -10.42 6.53 23.76
C HIS A 212 -10.88 7.96 24.01
N LEU A 213 -11.39 8.67 23.00
CA LEU A 213 -11.86 10.05 23.16
C LEU A 213 -13.07 10.17 24.11
N GLY A 214 -13.91 9.13 24.22
CA GLY A 214 -15.05 9.14 25.14
C GLY A 214 -14.66 9.33 26.61
N TRP A 215 -13.46 8.91 27.01
CA TRP A 215 -12.93 9.10 28.36
C TRP A 215 -12.67 10.57 28.69
N LEU A 216 -12.31 11.37 27.69
CA LEU A 216 -12.02 12.79 27.87
C LEU A 216 -13.29 13.52 28.35
N VAL A 217 -14.49 13.09 27.93
CA VAL A 217 -15.77 13.67 28.38
C VAL A 217 -16.05 13.31 29.84
N ILE A 218 -15.77 12.07 30.23
CA ILE A 218 -15.94 11.59 31.61
C ILE A 218 -15.03 12.42 32.54
N TRP A 219 -13.75 12.55 32.19
CA TRP A 219 -12.80 13.34 32.96
C TRP A 219 -13.14 14.82 32.98
N GLY A 220 -13.62 15.39 31.88
CA GLY A 220 -14.15 16.76 31.85
C GLY A 220 -15.27 16.96 32.86
N GLY A 221 -16.18 15.98 33.00
CA GLY A 221 -17.22 15.99 34.02
C GLY A 221 -16.69 15.82 35.45
N VAL A 222 -15.77 14.89 35.67
CA VAL A 222 -15.20 14.64 37.01
C VAL A 222 -14.39 15.86 37.49
N PHE A 223 -13.47 16.38 36.69
CA PHE A 223 -12.68 17.56 37.04
C PHE A 223 -13.54 18.81 37.16
N GLY A 224 -14.53 18.99 36.28
CA GLY A 224 -15.52 20.05 36.42
C GLY A 224 -16.25 19.97 37.77
N GLY A 225 -16.70 18.77 38.16
CA GLY A 225 -17.36 18.55 39.45
C GLY A 225 -16.46 18.89 40.64
N VAL A 226 -15.21 18.42 40.64
CA VAL A 226 -14.24 18.75 41.70
C VAL A 226 -14.00 20.25 41.79
N ILE A 227 -13.81 20.94 40.66
CA ILE A 227 -13.64 22.40 40.62
C ILE A 227 -14.89 23.09 41.16
N GLY A 228 -16.09 22.63 40.80
CA GLY A 228 -17.35 23.19 41.29
C GLY A 228 -17.55 23.02 42.80
N ILE A 229 -17.09 21.91 43.39
CA ILE A 229 -17.08 21.71 44.85
C ILE A 229 -16.13 22.71 45.50
N VAL A 230 -14.88 22.78 45.03
CA VAL A 230 -13.87 23.69 45.59
C VAL A 230 -14.33 25.15 45.48
N ALA A 231 -14.89 25.54 44.34
CA ALA A 231 -15.40 26.90 44.11
C ALA A 231 -16.61 27.27 44.99
N SER A 232 -17.34 26.28 45.54
CA SER A 232 -18.44 26.54 46.47
C SER A 232 -18.02 26.55 47.93
N LEU A 233 -16.81 26.08 48.25
CA LEU A 233 -16.27 26.07 49.61
C LEU A 233 -15.39 27.30 49.92
N ILE A 234 -15.07 28.09 48.90
CA ILE A 234 -14.34 29.36 48.96
C ILE A 234 -15.36 30.50 48.90
#